data_AF-A0A7Z7VXH9-F1
#
_entry.id   AF-A0A7Z7VXH9-F1
#
_cell.length_a   1.000
_cell.length_b   1.000
_cell.length_c   1.000
_cell.angle_alpha   90.00
_cell.angle_beta   90.00
_cell.angle_gamma   90.00
#
_symmetry.space_group_name_H-M   'P 1'
#
loop_
_entity.id
_entity.type
_entity.pdbx_description
1 polymer ?
#
loop_
_entity_poly.entity_id
_entity_poly.type
_entity_poly.pdbx_seq_one_letter_code
_entity_poly.pdbx_strand_id
1 'polypeptide(L)'
;MDNDRIRRSMPVFPMSVVSRLTELTARQIRYYETHELVKPSRTEGNKRLFSLNDLETLLSIKHLLEKGFNMKGIKQIMLSESTYALNEEEERLRKQMLVDTTQKPQRESIPLNRGDLSRFFK
;
A
#
# COMPACT_ATOMS: atom_id res chain seq x y z
N MET A 1 -13.55 -1.21 -27.12
CA MET A 1 -13.09 -0.83 -25.77
C MET A 1 -11.92 -1.68 -25.29
N ASP A 2 -11.64 -2.83 -25.90
CA ASP A 2 -10.55 -3.75 -25.47
C ASP A 2 -9.12 -3.22 -25.65
N ASN A 3 -8.88 -2.40 -26.67
CA ASN A 3 -7.55 -1.82 -26.91
C ASN A 3 -7.06 -0.93 -25.76
N ASP A 4 -7.95 -0.27 -25.03
CA ASP A 4 -7.54 0.59 -23.91
C ASP A 4 -7.04 -0.25 -22.72
N ARG A 5 -7.74 -1.33 -22.38
CA ARG A 5 -7.31 -2.27 -21.34
C ARG A 5 -5.97 -2.91 -21.68
N ILE A 6 -5.75 -3.28 -22.94
CA ILE A 6 -4.47 -3.82 -23.41
C ILE A 6 -3.35 -2.80 -23.23
N ARG A 7 -3.57 -1.54 -23.64
CA ARG A 7 -2.59 -0.46 -23.48
C ARG A 7 -2.26 -0.17 -22.02
N ARG A 8 -3.25 -0.19 -21.14
CA ARG A 8 -3.07 0.04 -19.70
C ARG A 8 -2.28 -1.06 -19.00
N SER A 9 -2.43 -2.30 -19.45
CA SER A 9 -1.66 -3.45 -18.94
C SER A 9 -0.29 -3.62 -19.60
N MET A 10 0.03 -2.83 -20.63
CA MET A 10 1.31 -2.95 -21.34
C MET A 10 2.47 -2.43 -20.47
N PRO A 11 3.48 -3.25 -20.16
CA PRO A 11 4.59 -2.85 -19.29
C PRO A 11 5.63 -2.05 -20.08
N VAL A 12 5.66 -0.73 -19.86
CA VAL A 12 6.54 0.20 -20.62
C VAL A 12 7.35 1.14 -19.73
N PHE A 13 6.97 1.31 -18.45
CA PHE A 13 7.63 2.26 -17.56
C PHE A 13 8.78 1.62 -16.79
N PRO A 14 10.00 2.15 -16.85
CA PRO A 14 11.11 1.67 -16.02
C PRO A 14 10.96 2.16 -14.57
N MET A 15 11.63 1.46 -13.64
CA MET A 15 11.65 1.78 -12.21
C MET A 15 11.94 3.27 -11.89
N SER A 16 12.85 3.90 -12.64
CA SER A 16 13.21 5.31 -12.43
C SER A 16 12.05 6.28 -12.69
N VAL A 17 11.24 6.01 -13.72
CA VAL A 17 10.08 6.83 -14.06
C VAL A 17 8.99 6.63 -13.03
N VAL A 18 8.67 5.37 -12.70
CA VAL A 18 7.66 5.04 -11.69
C VAL A 18 7.98 5.67 -10.34
N SER A 19 9.23 5.53 -9.88
CA SER A 19 9.69 6.12 -8.62
C SER A 19 9.49 7.64 -8.57
N ARG A 20 9.70 8.33 -9.69
CA ARG A 20 9.49 9.78 -9.80
C ARG A 20 8.00 10.15 -9.80
N LEU A 21 7.18 9.38 -10.52
CA LEU A 21 5.74 9.65 -10.65
C LEU A 21 4.97 9.38 -9.35
N THR A 22 5.38 8.38 -8.57
CA THR A 22 4.67 8.00 -7.34
C THR A 22 5.30 8.55 -6.07
N GLU A 23 6.45 9.23 -6.18
CA GLU A 23 7.28 9.67 -5.05
C GLU A 23 7.66 8.52 -4.09
N LEU A 24 7.64 7.28 -4.58
CA LEU A 24 8.05 6.11 -3.82
C LEU A 24 9.48 5.78 -4.17
N THR A 25 10.29 5.47 -3.17
CA THR A 25 11.65 4.99 -3.41
C THR A 25 11.63 3.62 -4.10
N ALA A 26 12.65 3.32 -4.90
CA ALA A 26 12.81 2.00 -5.51
C ALA A 26 12.87 0.85 -4.47
N ARG A 27 13.21 1.15 -3.21
CA ARG A 27 13.14 0.18 -2.10
C ARG A 27 11.69 -0.11 -1.73
N GLN A 28 10.85 0.92 -1.56
CA GLN A 28 9.42 0.76 -1.26
C GLN A 28 8.70 0.00 -2.37
N ILE A 29 8.94 0.34 -3.64
CA ILE A 29 8.31 -0.35 -4.77
C ILE A 29 8.66 -1.84 -4.79
N ARG A 30 9.94 -2.18 -4.58
CA ARG A 30 10.37 -3.60 -4.45
C ARG A 30 9.73 -4.30 -3.25
N TYR A 31 9.56 -3.59 -2.15
CA TYR A 31 8.89 -4.13 -0.97
C TYR A 31 7.42 -4.46 -1.27
N TYR A 32 6.70 -3.60 -1.99
CA TYR A 32 5.32 -3.87 -2.41
C TYR A 32 5.23 -5.02 -3.44
N GLU A 33 6.19 -5.14 -4.34
CA GLU A 33 6.33 -6.30 -5.24
C GLU A 33 6.51 -7.61 -4.44
N THR A 34 7.40 -7.63 -3.43
CA THR A 34 7.60 -8.82 -2.57
C THR A 34 6.34 -9.22 -1.80
N HIS A 35 5.48 -8.25 -1.46
CA HIS A 35 4.19 -8.50 -0.82
C HIS A 35 3.04 -8.80 -1.80
N GLU A 36 3.37 -8.95 -3.09
CA GLU A 36 2.46 -9.25 -4.21
C GLU A 36 1.38 -8.20 -4.45
N LEU A 37 1.60 -6.97 -3.99
CA LEU A 37 0.68 -5.85 -4.24
C LEU A 37 0.80 -5.33 -5.68
N VAL A 38 1.96 -5.51 -6.31
CA VAL A 38 2.25 -5.11 -7.69
C VAL A 38 3.09 -6.21 -8.34
N LYS A 39 2.84 -6.52 -9.62
CA LYS A 39 3.52 -7.62 -10.33
C LYS A 39 4.11 -7.11 -11.66
N PRO A 40 5.22 -6.35 -11.61
CA PRO A 40 5.81 -5.80 -12.82
C PRO A 40 6.38 -6.91 -13.70
N SER A 41 6.34 -6.70 -15.01
CA SER A 41 7.01 -7.57 -15.97
C SER A 41 8.52 -7.34 -15.95
N ARG A 42 9.27 -8.27 -16.53
CA ARG A 42 10.73 -8.18 -16.63
C ARG A 42 11.16 -8.20 -18.10
N THR A 43 12.14 -7.38 -18.44
CA THR A 43 12.83 -7.44 -19.73
C THR A 43 13.75 -8.67 -19.77
N GLU A 44 14.28 -9.00 -20.96
CA GLU A 44 15.35 -10.00 -21.11
C GLU A 44 16.57 -9.70 -20.23
N GLY A 45 16.96 -8.42 -20.11
CA GLY A 45 18.02 -7.97 -19.19
C GLY A 45 17.63 -7.93 -17.71
N ASN A 46 16.55 -8.62 -17.31
CA ASN A 46 16.02 -8.72 -15.94
C ASN A 46 15.67 -7.36 -15.26
N LYS A 47 15.41 -6.31 -16.04
CA LYS A 47 14.93 -5.02 -15.54
C LYS A 47 13.42 -5.05 -15.41
N ARG A 48 12.89 -4.40 -14.38
CA ARG A 48 11.44 -4.29 -14.16
C ARG A 48 10.83 -3.26 -15.10
N LEU A 49 9.71 -3.63 -15.71
CA LEU A 49 8.82 -2.73 -16.45
C LEU A 49 7.43 -2.79 -15.81
N PHE A 50 6.88 -1.61 -15.58
CA PHE A 50 5.58 -1.39 -14.98
C PHE A 50 4.60 -0.94 -16.05
N SER A 51 3.36 -1.37 -15.93
CA SER A 51 2.24 -0.92 -16.74
C SER A 51 1.58 0.32 -16.14
N LEU A 52 0.58 0.90 -16.83
CA LEU A 52 -0.22 1.98 -16.24
C LEU A 52 -1.01 1.47 -15.03
N ASN A 53 -1.55 0.25 -15.10
CA ASN A 53 -2.29 -0.35 -13.98
C ASN A 53 -1.39 -0.55 -12.73
N ASP A 54 -0.13 -0.94 -12.93
CA ASP A 54 0.84 -1.04 -11.83
C ASP A 54 1.12 0.33 -11.20
N LEU A 55 1.20 1.37 -12.03
CA LEU A 55 1.41 2.74 -11.56
C LEU A 55 0.21 3.25 -10.75
N GLU A 56 -1.01 3.05 -11.24
CA GLU A 56 -2.25 3.39 -10.51
C GLU A 56 -2.31 2.66 -9.16
N THR A 57 -1.94 1.38 -9.13
CA THR A 57 -1.85 0.59 -7.89
C THR A 57 -0.86 1.19 -6.89
N LEU A 58 0.34 1.59 -7.35
CA LEU A 58 1.35 2.21 -6.51
C LEU A 58 0.91 3.58 -5.96
N LEU A 59 0.19 4.37 -6.75
CA LEU A 59 -0.39 5.64 -6.31
C LEU A 59 -1.46 5.40 -5.23
N SER A 60 -2.31 4.38 -5.38
CA SER A 60 -3.28 3.99 -4.36
C SER A 60 -2.61 3.56 -3.05
N ILE A 61 -1.53 2.78 -3.13
CA ILE A 61 -0.74 2.40 -1.95
C ILE A 61 -0.17 3.64 -1.25
N LYS A 62 0.39 4.58 -2.01
CA LYS A 62 0.93 5.85 -1.49
C LYS A 62 -0.15 6.66 -0.77
N HIS A 63 -1.33 6.79 -1.36
CA HIS A 63 -2.48 7.48 -0.73
C HIS A 63 -2.93 6.81 0.57
N LEU A 64 -3.01 5.48 0.60
CA LEU A 64 -3.38 4.75 1.82
C LEU A 64 -2.32 4.89 2.92
N LEU A 65 -1.04 4.94 2.56
CA LEU A 65 0.03 5.21 3.53
C LEU A 65 -0.10 6.59 4.16
N GLU A 66 -0.42 7.62 3.37
CA GLU A 66 -0.63 8.99 3.86
C GLU A 66 -1.82 9.10 4.81
N LYS A 67 -2.85 8.26 4.60
CA LYS A 67 -3.98 8.10 5.52
C LYS A 67 -3.65 7.31 6.79
N GLY A 68 -2.41 6.84 6.95
CA GLY A 68 -1.95 6.14 8.15
C GLY A 68 -2.21 4.63 8.17
N PHE A 69 -2.61 4.02 7.05
CA PHE A 69 -2.79 2.57 6.98
C PHE A 69 -1.46 1.82 7.02
N ASN A 70 -1.47 0.67 7.68
CA ASN A 70 -0.34 -0.25 7.68
C ASN A 70 -0.41 -1.26 6.50
N MET A 71 0.67 -2.02 6.28
CA MET A 71 0.73 -2.98 5.17
C MET A 71 -0.35 -4.06 5.17
N LYS A 72 -0.76 -4.53 6.35
CA LYS A 72 -1.86 -5.51 6.45
C LYS A 72 -3.18 -4.86 6.02
N GLY A 73 -3.44 -3.64 6.48
CA GLY A 73 -4.61 -2.85 6.09
C GLY A 73 -4.66 -2.60 4.59
N ILE A 74 -3.54 -2.16 4.00
CA ILE A 74 -3.45 -1.93 2.55
C ILE A 74 -3.72 -3.22 1.77
N LYS A 75 -3.10 -4.35 2.16
CA LYS A 75 -3.33 -5.63 1.46
C LYS A 75 -4.79 -6.08 1.53
N GLN A 76 -5.48 -5.87 2.65
CA GLN A 76 -6.91 -6.17 2.78
C GLN A 76 -7.77 -5.30 1.87
N ILE A 77 -7.51 -3.98 1.84
CA ILE A 77 -8.24 -3.04 0.97
C ILE A 77 -8.06 -3.43 -0.49
N MET A 78 -6.83 -3.67 -0.95
CA MET A 78 -6.56 -4.01 -2.36
C MET A 78 -7.19 -5.36 -2.76
N LEU A 79 -7.22 -6.34 -1.85
CA LEU A 79 -7.89 -7.62 -2.10
C LEU A 79 -9.41 -7.43 -2.24
N SER A 80 -10.00 -6.55 -1.43
CA SER A 80 -11.44 -6.26 -1.47
C SER A 80 -11.86 -5.52 -2.75
N GLU A 81 -11.07 -4.55 -3.22
CA GLU A 81 -11.34 -3.83 -4.48
C GLU A 81 -11.30 -4.76 -5.70
N SER A 82 -10.44 -5.78 -5.69
CA SER A 82 -10.35 -6.77 -6.77
C SER A 82 -11.53 -7.76 -6.84
N THR A 83 -12.25 -7.95 -5.72
CA THR A 83 -13.35 -8.92 -5.62
C THR A 83 -14.73 -8.30 -5.84
N TYR A 84 -14.83 -6.97 -5.82
CA TYR A 84 -16.10 -6.28 -5.68
C TYR A 84 -16.08 -4.96 -6.46
N ALA A 85 -16.61 -4.96 -7.69
CA ALA A 85 -17.01 -3.73 -8.37
C ALA A 85 -18.27 -3.19 -7.67
N LEU A 86 -18.10 -2.47 -6.55
CA LEU A 86 -19.21 -1.99 -5.72
C LEU A 86 -19.47 -0.50 -5.90
N ASN A 87 -20.71 -0.12 -5.61
CA ASN A 87 -21.18 1.26 -5.60
C ASN A 87 -20.41 2.09 -4.57
N GLU A 88 -20.16 3.36 -4.91
CA GLU A 88 -19.31 4.32 -4.17
C GLU A 88 -19.65 4.46 -2.67
N GLU A 89 -20.93 4.30 -2.31
CA GLU A 89 -21.43 4.33 -0.93
C GLU A 89 -20.94 3.15 -0.08
N GLU A 90 -20.96 1.93 -0.63
CA GLU A 90 -20.55 0.73 0.10
C GLU A 90 -19.03 0.71 0.31
N GLU A 91 -18.29 1.27 -0.64
CA GLU A 91 -16.85 1.47 -0.55
C GLU A 91 -16.49 2.49 0.54
N ARG A 92 -17.25 3.59 0.66
CA ARG A 92 -17.06 4.59 1.73
C ARG A 92 -17.31 4.01 3.12
N LEU A 93 -18.44 3.33 3.32
CA LEU A 93 -18.81 2.72 4.59
C LEU A 93 -17.79 1.66 5.03
N ARG A 94 -17.33 0.80 4.10
CA ARG A 94 -16.28 -0.19 4.39
C ARG A 94 -14.94 0.43 4.71
N LYS A 95 -14.53 1.48 3.98
CA LYS A 95 -13.30 2.22 4.28
C LYS A 95 -13.36 2.77 5.71
N GLN A 96 -14.50 3.26 6.17
CA GLN A 96 -14.69 3.74 7.54
C GLN A 96 -14.49 2.62 8.59
N MET A 97 -15.06 1.44 8.39
CA MET A 97 -14.93 0.32 9.34
C MET A 97 -13.50 -0.26 9.44
N LEU A 98 -12.74 -0.29 8.33
CA LEU A 98 -11.37 -0.83 8.29
C LEU A 98 -10.35 0.10 8.97
N VAL A 99 -10.61 1.40 8.96
CA VAL A 99 -9.75 2.44 9.56
C VAL A 99 -9.65 2.22 11.07
N ASP A 100 -10.77 1.96 11.74
CA ASP A 100 -10.84 1.84 13.20
C ASP A 100 -10.06 0.64 13.77
N THR A 101 -9.86 -0.43 12.98
CA THR A 101 -9.18 -1.66 13.44
C THR A 101 -7.69 -1.71 13.06
N THR A 102 -7.25 -0.92 12.06
CA THR A 102 -5.90 -1.04 11.48
C THR A 102 -5.01 0.19 11.61
N GLN A 103 -5.54 1.33 12.07
CA GLN A 103 -4.70 2.46 12.46
C GLN A 103 -3.75 2.04 13.59
N LYS A 104 -2.46 2.36 13.43
CA LYS A 104 -1.47 2.18 14.51
C LYS A 104 -2.03 2.86 15.76
N PRO A 105 -2.03 2.21 16.94
CA PRO A 105 -2.27 2.94 18.17
C PRO A 105 -1.20 4.02 18.24
N GLN A 106 -1.62 5.29 18.25
CA GLN A 106 -0.76 6.36 18.74
C GLN A 106 -0.36 5.92 20.13
N ARG A 107 0.92 5.55 20.31
CA ARG A 107 1.47 5.36 21.64
C ARG A 107 1.40 6.72 22.31
N GLU A 108 0.33 6.97 23.05
CA GLU A 108 0.39 7.94 24.13
C GLU A 108 1.57 7.50 25.00
N SER A 109 2.60 8.34 25.03
CA SER A 109 3.73 8.17 25.90
C SER A 109 3.21 8.21 27.32
N ILE A 110 2.96 7.05 27.92
CA ILE A 110 2.73 6.95 29.37
C ILE A 110 4.01 7.49 30.01
N PRO A 111 3.97 8.62 30.74
CA PRO A 111 5.16 9.11 31.40
C PRO A 111 5.54 8.08 32.46
N LEU A 112 6.69 7.44 32.27
CA LEU A 112 7.25 6.46 33.18
C LEU A 112 7.62 7.18 34.48
N ASN A 113 6.68 7.24 35.43
CA ASN A 113 6.95 7.81 36.74
C ASN A 113 7.94 6.89 37.46
N ARG A 114 9.14 7.40 37.73
CA ARG A 114 10.31 6.70 38.30
C ARG A 114 10.11 6.10 39.72
N GLY A 115 8.88 6.05 40.23
CA GLY A 115 8.58 5.65 41.61
C GLY A 115 8.20 4.18 41.84
N ASP A 116 7.85 3.41 40.81
CA ASP A 116 7.21 2.09 40.99
C ASP A 116 8.14 0.86 41.02
N LEU A 117 9.46 1.07 40.94
CA LEU A 117 10.45 -0.05 40.94
C LEU A 117 10.78 -0.59 42.34
N SER A 118 10.31 0.05 43.40
CA SER A 118 10.58 -0.35 44.80
C SER A 118 9.69 -1.49 45.31
N ARG A 119 8.76 -2.01 44.49
CA ARG A 119 7.84 -3.08 44.89
C ARG A 119 8.25 -4.50 44.47
N PHE A 120 9.34 -4.64 43.71
CA PHE A 120 9.72 -5.91 43.09
C PHE A 120 10.98 -6.57 43.65
N PHE A 121 11.58 -6.02 44.70
CA PHE A 121 12.67 -6.68 45.41
C PHE A 121 12.33 -6.81 46.89
N LYS A 122 11.94 -8.02 47.30
CA LYS A 122 11.99 -8.50 48.68
C LYS A 122 12.70 -9.86 48.67
#